data_AF-A0A8G2HXM5-F1
#
_entry.id   AF-A0A8G2HXM5-F1
#
_cell.length_a   1.000
_cell.length_b   1.000
_cell.length_c   1.000
_cell.angle_alpha   90.00
_cell.angle_beta   90.00
_cell.angle_gamma   90.00
#
_symmetry.space_group_name_H-M   'P 1'
#
loop_
_entity.id
_entity.type
_entity.pdbx_description
1 polymer ?
#
loop_
_entity_poly.entity_id
_entity_poly.type
_entity_poly.pdbx_seq_one_letter_code
_entity_poly.pdbx_strand_id
1 'polypeptide(L)'
;MDKLEKHAKNNFIILMVIMLFWIFMTFILQKILFPPSKNDLTTYEALKYYSHLKGYYGLDHITKGIAYIACVLIPLNFYFRLNNTKNHNEYNNIISTLFLLFYFLINGISLIIQGITAEFTINIISNSNIYSNHEFAVNLFRYVIQDGGISFSTYLVCNFCFIIWLLYTNTLLKERKTTNKVALVILTGLKLILLALFIMSIYLVIYQIELAQSIFTFIDVINLVCLIIVYFNTYKMSKCIDNLV
;
A
#
# COMPACT_ATOMS: atom_id res chain seq x y z
N MET A 1 27.08 10.74 -11.63
CA MET A 1 25.75 10.09 -11.64
C MET A 1 25.71 8.91 -10.65
N ASP A 2 26.82 8.18 -10.52
CA ASP A 2 26.98 6.94 -9.73
C ASP A 2 26.64 7.03 -8.24
N LYS A 3 27.00 8.12 -7.55
CA LYS A 3 26.64 8.28 -6.12
C LYS A 3 25.13 8.39 -5.93
N LEU A 4 24.47 9.22 -6.73
CA LEU A 4 23.03 9.46 -6.64
C LEU A 4 22.24 8.17 -6.91
N GLU A 5 22.71 7.38 -7.88
CA GLU A 5 22.12 6.10 -8.21
C GLU A 5 22.36 5.01 -7.16
N LYS A 6 23.57 4.92 -6.60
CA LYS A 6 23.86 4.00 -5.50
C LYS A 6 23.01 4.32 -4.27
N HIS A 7 22.81 5.60 -3.96
CA HIS A 7 21.88 6.03 -2.91
C HIS A 7 20.42 5.67 -3.25
N ALA A 8 19.98 5.93 -4.48
CA ALA A 8 18.65 5.55 -4.96
C ALA A 8 18.42 4.03 -4.87
N LYS A 9 19.41 3.19 -5.20
CA LYS A 9 19.35 1.73 -5.06
C LYS A 9 19.14 1.29 -3.62
N ASN A 10 19.97 1.82 -2.72
CA ASN A 10 19.91 1.45 -1.32
C ASN A 10 18.58 1.88 -0.71
N ASN A 11 18.08 3.06 -1.07
CA ASN A 11 16.80 3.56 -0.56
C ASN A 11 15.62 2.65 -0.94
N PHE A 12 15.51 2.20 -2.18
CA PHE A 12 14.41 1.29 -2.57
C PHE A 12 14.48 -0.04 -1.80
N ILE A 13 15.66 -0.65 -1.71
CA ILE A 13 15.83 -1.93 -1.00
C ILE A 13 15.51 -1.76 0.49
N ILE A 14 16.00 -0.69 1.12
CA ILE A 14 15.71 -0.38 2.52
C ILE A 14 14.21 -0.23 2.74
N LEU A 15 13.51 0.51 1.87
CA LEU A 15 12.06 0.70 1.97
C LEU A 15 11.28 -0.61 1.78
N MET A 16 11.70 -1.48 0.86
CA MET A 16 11.11 -2.82 0.72
C MET A 16 11.33 -3.69 1.95
N VAL A 17 12.53 -3.65 2.54
CA VAL A 17 12.83 -4.36 3.80
C VAL A 17 11.95 -3.85 4.94
N ILE A 18 11.73 -2.53 5.04
CA ILE A 18 10.83 -1.93 6.03
C ILE A 18 9.38 -2.43 5.81
N MET A 19 8.89 -2.48 4.57
CA MET A 19 7.55 -3.01 4.27
C MET A 19 7.42 -4.49 4.65
N LEU A 20 8.39 -5.33 4.27
CA LEU A 20 8.40 -6.76 4.61
C LEU A 20 8.51 -7.00 6.12
N PHE A 21 9.32 -6.19 6.80
CA PHE A 21 9.43 -6.21 8.26
C PHE A 21 8.07 -5.96 8.91
N TRP A 22 7.31 -4.96 8.44
CA TRP A 22 5.98 -4.69 9.00
C TRP A 22 4.96 -5.79 8.72
N ILE A 23 4.99 -6.42 7.55
CA ILE A 23 4.15 -7.59 7.25
C ILE A 23 4.46 -8.71 8.25
N PHE A 24 5.74 -9.00 8.47
CA PHE A 24 6.17 -10.01 9.42
C PHE A 24 5.82 -9.65 10.87
N MET A 25 6.07 -8.42 11.30
CA MET A 25 5.74 -7.95 12.64
C MET A 25 4.24 -7.99 12.91
N THR A 26 3.41 -7.64 11.93
CA THR A 26 1.94 -7.75 12.04
C THR A 26 1.55 -9.20 12.33
N PHE A 27 2.12 -10.15 11.61
CA PHE A 27 1.88 -11.58 11.83
C PHE A 27 2.29 -12.01 13.25
N ILE A 28 3.50 -11.67 13.68
CA ILE A 28 3.99 -12.00 15.04
C ILE A 28 3.06 -11.43 16.11
N LEU A 29 2.71 -10.14 15.99
CA LEU A 29 1.91 -9.46 16.99
C LEU A 29 0.48 -10.00 17.04
N GLN A 30 -0.19 -10.16 15.89
CA GLN A 30 -1.61 -10.54 15.84
C GLN A 30 -1.87 -12.04 16.00
N LYS A 31 -0.93 -12.90 15.57
CA LYS A 31 -1.13 -14.36 15.60
C LYS A 31 -0.40 -15.07 16.73
N ILE A 32 0.71 -14.51 17.23
CA ILE A 32 1.54 -15.18 18.24
C ILE A 32 1.41 -14.50 19.60
N LEU A 33 1.63 -13.19 19.66
CA LEU A 33 1.72 -12.48 20.94
C LEU A 33 0.37 -12.09 21.53
N PHE A 34 -0.56 -11.63 20.68
CA PHE A 34 -1.86 -11.10 21.11
C PHE A 34 -3.04 -11.70 20.33
N PRO A 35 -3.18 -13.04 20.27
CA PRO A 35 -4.29 -13.65 19.56
C PRO A 35 -5.63 -13.32 20.25
N PRO A 36 -6.67 -12.95 19.50
CA PRO A 36 -8.00 -12.78 20.08
C PRO A 36 -8.52 -14.11 20.64
N SER A 37 -9.37 -14.03 21.66
CA SER A 37 -9.94 -15.20 22.36
C SER A 37 -10.86 -16.07 21.49
N LYS A 38 -11.43 -15.49 20.43
CA LYS A 38 -12.20 -16.17 19.38
C LYS A 38 -12.01 -15.43 18.06
N ASN A 39 -12.19 -16.13 16.93
CA ASN A 39 -12.00 -15.53 15.60
C ASN A 39 -13.13 -14.57 15.21
N ASP A 40 -14.35 -14.79 15.71
CA ASP A 40 -15.55 -14.02 15.32
C ASP A 40 -16.00 -13.12 16.49
N LEU A 41 -15.15 -12.16 16.85
CA LEU A 41 -15.52 -11.11 17.81
C LEU A 41 -16.45 -10.10 17.14
N THR A 42 -17.54 -9.74 17.83
CA THR A 42 -18.28 -8.52 17.47
C THR A 42 -17.37 -7.31 17.64
N THR A 43 -17.64 -6.20 16.94
CA THR A 43 -16.83 -4.98 17.06
C THR A 43 -16.70 -4.50 18.50
N TYR A 44 -17.78 -4.59 19.28
CA TYR A 44 -17.75 -4.24 20.69
C TYR A 44 -16.82 -5.14 21.50
N GLU A 45 -16.90 -6.45 21.30
CA GLU A 45 -16.00 -7.40 21.97
C GLU A 45 -14.54 -7.20 21.55
N ALA A 46 -14.29 -6.87 20.28
CA ALA A 46 -12.95 -6.54 19.78
C ALA A 46 -12.41 -5.26 20.44
N LEU A 47 -13.20 -4.18 20.49
CA LEU A 47 -12.82 -2.95 21.18
C LEU A 47 -12.56 -3.18 22.67
N LYS A 48 -13.39 -3.99 23.32
CA LYS A 48 -13.20 -4.36 24.73
C LYS A 48 -11.94 -5.17 24.94
N TYR A 49 -11.64 -6.13 24.06
CA TYR A 49 -10.38 -6.88 24.08
C TYR A 49 -9.17 -5.93 23.95
N TYR A 50 -9.18 -5.04 22.95
CA TYR A 50 -8.08 -4.10 22.75
C TYR A 50 -7.98 -3.00 23.81
N SER A 51 -9.02 -2.78 24.63
CA SER A 51 -8.90 -1.92 25.81
C SER A 51 -7.86 -2.41 26.83
N HIS A 52 -7.59 -3.71 26.86
CA HIS A 52 -6.52 -4.31 27.67
C HIS A 52 -5.13 -4.18 27.02
N LEU A 53 -5.07 -3.82 25.74
CA LEU A 53 -3.85 -3.66 24.94
C LEU A 53 -3.74 -2.21 24.42
N LYS A 54 -3.99 -1.24 25.31
CA LYS A 54 -4.01 0.18 24.94
C LYS A 54 -2.73 0.60 24.23
N GLY A 55 -2.87 1.35 23.13
CA GLY A 55 -1.76 1.78 22.29
C GLY A 55 -1.36 0.77 21.21
N TYR A 56 -1.71 -0.51 21.32
CA TYR A 56 -1.31 -1.52 20.34
C TYR A 56 -1.86 -1.24 18.94
N TYR A 57 -3.17 -1.02 18.84
CA TYR A 57 -3.86 -0.89 17.55
C TYR A 57 -3.45 0.40 16.84
N GLY A 58 -3.31 1.49 17.61
CA GLY A 58 -2.78 2.76 17.14
C GLY A 58 -1.35 2.66 16.67
N LEU A 59 -0.46 2.04 17.47
CA LEU A 59 0.94 1.85 17.09
C LEU A 59 1.06 1.04 15.78
N ASP A 60 0.32 -0.06 15.64
CA ASP A 60 0.34 -0.89 14.42
C ASP A 60 -0.03 -0.08 13.16
N HIS A 61 -1.14 0.65 13.20
CA HIS A 61 -1.62 1.39 12.02
C HIS A 61 -0.79 2.66 11.76
N ILE A 62 -0.44 3.43 12.79
CA ILE A 62 0.32 4.68 12.63
C ILE A 62 1.72 4.40 12.09
N THR A 63 2.41 3.39 12.62
CA THR A 63 3.77 3.07 12.17
C THR A 63 3.81 2.53 10.74
N LYS A 64 2.82 1.71 10.33
CA LYS A 64 2.61 1.34 8.93
C LYS A 64 2.35 2.57 8.06
N GLY A 65 1.51 3.49 8.54
CA GLY A 65 1.21 4.74 7.85
C GLY A 65 2.47 5.59 7.59
N ILE A 66 3.33 5.73 8.60
CA ILE A 66 4.64 6.41 8.49
C ILE A 66 5.54 5.69 7.47
N ALA A 67 5.57 4.35 7.49
CA ALA A 67 6.34 3.58 6.51
C ALA A 67 5.85 3.81 5.07
N TYR A 68 4.52 3.86 4.85
CA TYR A 68 3.94 4.20 3.55
C TYR A 68 4.29 5.63 3.11
N ILE A 69 4.29 6.60 4.03
CA ILE A 69 4.72 7.97 3.73
C ILE A 69 6.21 8.01 3.34
N ALA A 70 7.07 7.27 4.04
CA ALA A 70 8.49 7.17 3.68
C ALA A 70 8.69 6.54 2.29
N CYS A 71 7.79 5.63 1.88
CA CYS A 71 7.78 5.03 0.55
C CYS A 71 7.47 6.01 -0.60
N VAL A 72 7.12 7.28 -0.33
CA VAL A 72 7.07 8.35 -1.36
C VAL A 72 8.43 8.57 -2.05
N LEU A 73 9.52 8.12 -1.44
CA LEU A 73 10.82 8.10 -2.11
C LEU A 73 10.90 7.11 -3.30
N ILE A 74 10.02 6.10 -3.35
CA ILE A 74 9.95 5.13 -4.46
C ILE A 74 9.50 5.78 -5.78
N PRO A 75 8.37 6.52 -5.86
CA PRO A 75 8.00 7.21 -7.09
C PRO A 75 9.07 8.19 -7.57
N LEU A 76 9.72 8.92 -6.65
CA LEU A 76 10.85 9.80 -7.00
C LEU A 76 12.01 9.00 -7.60
N ASN A 77 12.31 7.81 -7.06
CA ASN A 77 13.31 6.90 -7.61
C ASN A 77 13.01 6.52 -9.05
N PHE A 78 11.76 6.13 -9.32
CA PHE A 78 11.33 5.75 -10.66
C PHE A 78 11.34 6.94 -11.62
N TYR A 79 10.93 8.12 -11.17
CA TYR A 79 11.00 9.34 -11.98
C TYR A 79 12.40 9.53 -12.58
N PHE A 80 13.43 9.58 -11.73
CA PHE A 80 14.81 9.80 -12.20
C PHE A 80 15.32 8.65 -13.08
N ARG A 81 14.98 7.40 -12.75
CA ARG A 81 15.41 6.24 -13.54
C ARG A 81 14.71 6.15 -14.89
N LEU A 82 13.47 6.59 -14.98
CA LEU A 82 12.67 6.57 -16.20
C LEU A 82 12.93 7.78 -17.10
N ASN A 83 13.45 8.90 -16.56
CA ASN A 83 13.68 10.16 -17.28
C ASN A 83 14.83 10.17 -18.32
N ASN A 84 15.35 9.01 -18.72
CA ASN A 84 16.61 8.91 -19.47
C ASN A 84 16.45 8.51 -20.95
N THR A 85 15.31 8.82 -21.55
CA THR A 85 15.05 8.54 -22.98
C THR A 85 14.98 9.85 -23.73
N LYS A 86 15.81 9.99 -24.78
CA LYS A 86 15.89 11.13 -25.71
C LYS A 86 14.58 11.49 -26.45
N ASN A 87 13.45 10.90 -26.08
CA ASN A 87 12.14 11.06 -26.72
C ASN A 87 11.12 11.65 -25.72
N HIS A 88 10.26 12.53 -26.25
CA HIS A 88 9.28 13.42 -25.61
C HIS A 88 8.18 12.79 -24.71
N ASN A 89 8.50 11.88 -23.79
CA ASN A 89 7.52 11.25 -22.90
C ASN A 89 7.63 11.67 -21.43
N GLU A 90 8.09 12.90 -21.19
CA GLU A 90 8.17 13.51 -19.85
C GLU A 90 6.79 13.55 -19.17
N TYR A 91 5.71 13.83 -19.92
CA TYR A 91 4.34 13.81 -19.41
C TYR A 91 3.96 12.44 -18.83
N ASN A 92 4.25 11.35 -19.54
CA ASN A 92 3.97 10.00 -19.05
C ASN A 92 4.76 9.68 -17.77
N ASN A 93 6.00 10.16 -17.66
CA ASN A 93 6.83 9.98 -16.46
C ASN A 93 6.28 10.79 -15.27
N ILE A 94 5.87 12.04 -15.50
CA ILE A 94 5.24 12.90 -14.49
C ILE A 94 3.94 12.28 -14.00
N ILE A 95 3.04 11.89 -14.92
CA ILE A 95 1.75 11.26 -14.57
C ILE A 95 1.99 9.98 -13.78
N SER A 96 2.87 9.10 -14.25
CA SER A 96 3.19 7.86 -13.55
C SER A 96 3.70 8.13 -12.12
N THR A 97 4.62 9.09 -11.97
CA THR A 97 5.18 9.49 -10.68
C THR A 97 4.10 10.03 -9.73
N LEU A 98 3.23 10.91 -10.22
CA LEU A 98 2.14 11.50 -9.43
C LEU A 98 1.18 10.44 -8.90
N PHE A 99 0.76 9.50 -9.76
CA PHE A 99 -0.19 8.47 -9.34
C PHE A 99 0.41 7.47 -8.34
N LEU A 100 1.69 7.10 -8.47
CA LEU A 100 2.34 6.28 -7.45
C LEU A 100 2.60 7.06 -6.16
N LEU A 101 2.86 8.36 -6.23
CA LEU A 101 2.94 9.23 -5.06
C LEU A 101 1.61 9.32 -4.32
N PHE A 102 0.50 9.48 -5.03
CA PHE A 102 -0.85 9.43 -4.44
C PHE A 102 -1.16 8.07 -3.81
N TYR A 103 -0.77 6.96 -4.45
CA TYR A 103 -0.91 5.64 -3.86
C TYR A 103 -0.28 5.56 -2.46
N PHE A 104 0.97 5.98 -2.31
CA PHE A 104 1.68 5.92 -1.03
C PHE A 104 1.14 6.92 0.00
N LEU A 105 0.87 8.17 -0.40
CA LEU A 105 0.37 9.21 0.51
C LEU A 105 -1.04 8.90 1.03
N ILE A 106 -1.97 8.55 0.14
CA ILE A 106 -3.36 8.27 0.53
C ILE A 106 -3.40 7.06 1.46
N ASN A 107 -2.66 6.00 1.15
CA ASN A 107 -2.61 4.81 2.01
C ASN A 107 -1.98 5.13 3.38
N GLY A 108 -0.87 5.88 3.38
CA GLY A 108 -0.18 6.28 4.61
C GLY A 108 -1.05 7.15 5.53
N ILE A 109 -1.71 8.16 4.98
CA ILE A 109 -2.62 9.05 5.74
C ILE A 109 -3.83 8.26 6.26
N SER A 110 -4.41 7.40 5.43
CA SER A 110 -5.57 6.58 5.84
C SER A 110 -5.23 5.66 7.01
N LEU A 111 -4.06 5.02 6.99
CA LEU A 111 -3.59 4.19 8.10
C LEU A 111 -3.40 4.99 9.38
N ILE A 112 -2.85 6.21 9.30
CA ILE A 112 -2.72 7.09 10.48
C ILE A 112 -4.10 7.46 11.04
N ILE A 113 -5.06 7.82 10.18
CA ILE A 113 -6.44 8.12 10.59
C ILE A 113 -7.06 6.90 11.29
N GLN A 114 -6.95 5.71 10.68
CA GLN A 114 -7.45 4.46 11.26
C GLN A 114 -6.81 4.18 12.63
N GLY A 115 -5.50 4.37 12.80
CA GLY A 115 -4.82 4.19 14.07
C GLY A 115 -5.28 5.17 15.15
N ILE A 116 -5.45 6.46 14.81
CA ILE A 116 -5.98 7.47 15.74
C ILE A 116 -7.42 7.13 16.12
N THR A 117 -8.27 6.75 15.16
CA THR A 117 -9.66 6.36 15.41
C THR A 117 -9.74 5.13 16.31
N ALA A 118 -8.88 4.13 16.10
CA ALA A 118 -8.84 2.94 16.95
C ALA A 118 -8.53 3.31 18.40
N GLU A 119 -7.47 4.09 18.66
CA GLU A 119 -7.13 4.49 20.02
C GLU A 119 -8.19 5.38 20.66
N PHE A 120 -8.79 6.27 19.87
CA PHE A 120 -9.88 7.12 20.35
C PHE A 120 -11.11 6.31 20.78
N THR A 121 -11.55 5.36 19.95
CA THR A 121 -12.70 4.50 20.25
C THR A 121 -12.42 3.53 21.41
N ILE A 122 -11.23 2.95 21.48
CA ILE A 122 -10.77 2.15 22.63
C ILE A 122 -10.80 2.99 23.92
N ASN A 123 -10.32 4.23 23.86
CA ASN A 123 -10.31 5.12 25.02
C ASN A 123 -11.73 5.46 25.51
N ILE A 124 -12.69 5.63 24.60
CA ILE A 124 -14.11 5.82 24.96
C ILE A 124 -14.66 4.59 25.69
N ILE A 125 -14.45 3.40 25.12
CA ILE A 125 -14.91 2.13 25.71
C ILE A 125 -14.29 1.91 27.10
N SER A 126 -13.02 2.25 27.28
CA SER A 126 -12.30 2.04 28.55
C SER A 126 -12.73 2.98 29.68
N ASN A 127 -13.17 4.20 29.38
CA ASN A 127 -13.36 5.27 30.38
C ASN A 127 -14.81 5.71 30.56
N SER A 128 -15.72 5.34 29.65
CA SER A 128 -17.12 5.71 29.74
C SER A 128 -17.96 4.55 30.26
N ASN A 129 -18.85 4.81 31.20
CA ASN A 129 -19.92 3.87 31.59
C ASN A 129 -21.26 4.18 30.90
N ILE A 130 -21.26 5.14 29.96
CA ILE A 130 -22.46 5.60 29.28
C ILE A 130 -22.65 4.76 28.01
N TYR A 131 -23.79 4.07 27.91
CA TYR A 131 -24.12 3.20 26.79
C TYR A 131 -24.02 3.91 25.42
N SER A 132 -24.55 5.12 25.29
CA SER A 132 -24.52 5.88 24.03
C SER A 132 -23.10 6.20 23.54
N ASN A 133 -22.14 6.37 24.45
CA ASN A 133 -20.74 6.58 24.09
C ASN A 133 -20.12 5.29 23.53
N HIS A 134 -20.50 4.13 24.07
CA HIS A 134 -20.05 2.83 23.56
C HIS A 134 -20.62 2.56 22.16
N GLU A 135 -21.90 2.86 21.95
CA GLU A 135 -22.55 2.74 20.64
C GLU A 135 -21.87 3.64 19.59
N PHE A 136 -21.60 4.90 19.95
CA PHE A 136 -20.84 5.81 19.09
C PHE A 136 -19.45 5.27 18.74
N ALA A 137 -18.70 4.76 19.73
CA ALA A 137 -17.38 4.21 19.51
C ALA A 137 -17.40 2.98 18.57
N VAL A 138 -18.37 2.09 18.75
CA VAL A 138 -18.59 0.92 17.88
C VAL A 138 -18.89 1.37 16.45
N ASN A 139 -19.82 2.29 16.25
CA ASN A 139 -20.22 2.75 14.92
C ASN A 139 -19.08 3.48 14.20
N LEU A 140 -18.33 4.32 14.93
CA LEU A 140 -17.16 5.01 14.37
C LEU A 140 -16.06 4.03 13.97
N PHE A 141 -15.75 3.05 14.83
CA PHE A 141 -14.74 2.02 14.52
C PHE A 141 -15.15 1.20 13.30
N ARG A 142 -16.42 0.79 13.23
CA ARG A 142 -16.96 0.06 12.08
C ARG A 142 -16.82 0.87 10.80
N TYR A 143 -17.28 2.11 10.79
CA TYR A 143 -17.24 2.96 9.59
C TYR A 143 -15.80 3.19 9.09
N VAL A 144 -14.86 3.46 10.00
CA VAL A 144 -13.49 3.82 9.61
C VAL A 144 -12.64 2.60 9.27
N ILE A 145 -12.78 1.49 10.01
CA ILE A 145 -11.84 0.36 9.99
C ILE A 145 -12.48 -0.90 9.40
N GLN A 146 -13.61 -1.35 9.96
CA GLN A 146 -14.15 -2.71 9.69
C GLN A 146 -15.06 -2.79 8.45
N ASP A 147 -16.06 -1.92 8.36
CA ASP A 147 -17.07 -1.92 7.29
C ASP A 147 -16.64 -1.04 6.11
N GLY A 148 -15.55 -0.29 6.29
CA GLY A 148 -14.76 0.28 5.19
C GLY A 148 -15.33 1.50 4.48
N GLY A 149 -16.07 2.34 5.19
CA GLY A 149 -16.37 3.69 4.74
C GLY A 149 -15.09 4.51 4.46
N ILE A 150 -14.04 4.33 5.26
CA ILE A 150 -12.70 4.89 4.96
C ILE A 150 -11.76 3.81 4.41
N SER A 151 -11.67 2.64 5.05
CA SER A 151 -10.69 1.61 4.65
C SER A 151 -10.92 1.11 3.22
N PHE A 152 -12.09 0.58 2.86
CA PHE A 152 -12.35 0.07 1.50
C PHE A 152 -12.33 1.17 0.44
N SER A 153 -12.91 2.34 0.72
CA SER A 153 -12.84 3.48 -0.21
C SER A 153 -11.39 3.89 -0.48
N THR A 154 -10.53 3.86 0.54
CA THR A 154 -9.10 4.10 0.38
C THR A 154 -8.46 3.05 -0.53
N TYR A 155 -8.72 1.76 -0.29
CA TYR A 155 -8.16 0.69 -1.12
C TYR A 155 -8.56 0.83 -2.59
N LEU A 156 -9.81 1.18 -2.88
CA LEU A 156 -10.26 1.43 -4.25
C LEU A 156 -9.49 2.58 -4.90
N VAL A 157 -9.34 3.71 -4.22
CA VAL A 157 -8.59 4.88 -4.73
C VAL A 157 -7.11 4.52 -4.95
N CYS A 158 -6.48 3.88 -3.97
CA CYS A 158 -5.09 3.44 -4.08
C CYS A 158 -4.89 2.45 -5.23
N ASN A 159 -5.75 1.46 -5.38
CA ASN A 159 -5.67 0.48 -6.49
C ASN A 159 -5.84 1.15 -7.85
N PHE A 160 -6.77 2.09 -7.96
CA PHE A 160 -6.92 2.91 -9.16
C PHE A 160 -5.63 3.68 -9.48
N CYS A 161 -5.04 4.35 -8.48
CA CYS A 161 -3.77 5.05 -8.64
C CYS A 161 -2.64 4.12 -9.09
N PHE A 162 -2.55 2.92 -8.50
CA PHE A 162 -1.53 1.94 -8.85
C PHE A 162 -1.69 1.42 -10.29
N ILE A 163 -2.92 1.15 -10.73
CA ILE A 163 -3.21 0.72 -12.11
C ILE A 163 -2.81 1.80 -13.11
N ILE A 164 -3.10 3.08 -12.82
CA ILE A 164 -2.67 4.19 -13.66
C ILE A 164 -1.15 4.28 -13.70
N TRP A 165 -0.48 4.22 -12.55
CA TRP A 165 0.99 4.18 -12.51
C TRP A 165 1.55 3.08 -13.42
N LEU A 166 1.02 1.86 -13.31
CA LEU A 166 1.47 0.70 -14.08
C LEU A 166 1.19 0.85 -15.58
N LEU A 167 0.07 1.47 -15.97
CA LEU A 167 -0.24 1.78 -17.37
C LEU A 167 0.86 2.65 -18.00
N TYR A 168 1.17 3.78 -17.37
CA TYR A 168 2.16 4.72 -17.89
C TYR A 168 3.59 4.18 -17.78
N THR A 169 3.94 3.52 -16.68
CA THR A 169 5.25 2.88 -16.51
C THR A 169 5.49 1.79 -17.54
N ASN A 170 4.49 0.97 -17.87
CA ASN A 170 4.63 -0.07 -18.90
C ASN A 170 4.88 0.55 -20.29
N THR A 171 4.21 1.67 -20.63
CA THR A 171 4.50 2.44 -21.85
C THR A 171 5.94 2.97 -21.87
N LEU A 172 6.39 3.59 -20.79
CA LEU A 172 7.77 4.08 -20.65
C LEU A 172 8.81 2.97 -20.77
N LEU A 173 8.52 1.78 -20.24
CA LEU A 173 9.39 0.61 -20.36
C LEU A 173 9.40 0.04 -21.79
N LYS A 174 8.31 0.10 -22.54
CA LYS A 174 8.25 -0.38 -23.94
C LYS A 174 9.14 0.44 -24.88
N GLU A 175 9.20 1.74 -24.66
CA GLU A 175 9.97 2.67 -25.50
C GLU A 175 11.48 2.58 -25.30
N ARG A 176 11.91 1.83 -24.27
CA ARG A 176 13.32 1.61 -23.96
C ARG A 176 13.88 0.44 -24.76
N LYS A 177 15.00 0.68 -25.45
CA LYS A 177 15.68 -0.32 -26.31
C LYS A 177 16.15 -1.57 -25.56
N THR A 178 16.41 -1.47 -24.26
CA THR A 178 17.11 -2.50 -23.46
C THR A 178 16.19 -3.20 -22.46
N THR A 179 14.87 -3.01 -22.55
CA THR A 179 13.91 -3.63 -21.63
C THR A 179 13.81 -5.14 -21.83
N ASN A 180 13.74 -5.89 -20.73
CA ASN A 180 13.52 -7.33 -20.80
C ASN A 180 12.08 -7.61 -21.28
N LYS A 181 11.96 -8.14 -22.51
CA LYS A 181 10.66 -8.46 -23.13
C LYS A 181 9.81 -9.42 -22.30
N VAL A 182 10.43 -10.39 -21.61
CA VAL A 182 9.70 -11.34 -20.74
C VAL A 182 9.07 -10.62 -19.57
N ALA A 183 9.82 -9.74 -18.90
CA ALA A 183 9.29 -8.95 -17.80
C ALA A 183 8.15 -8.03 -18.25
N LEU A 184 8.23 -7.51 -19.47
CA LEU A 184 7.20 -6.65 -20.04
C LEU A 184 5.90 -7.41 -20.37
N VAL A 185 6.00 -8.66 -20.82
CA VAL A 185 4.86 -9.57 -20.96
C VAL A 185 4.23 -9.86 -19.60
N ILE A 186 5.05 -10.19 -18.59
CA ILE A 186 4.57 -10.43 -17.22
C ILE A 186 3.85 -9.19 -16.67
N LEU A 187 4.45 -7.99 -16.77
CA LEU A 187 3.81 -6.74 -16.33
C LEU A 187 2.50 -6.45 -17.06
N THR A 188 2.42 -6.79 -18.35
CA THR A 188 1.18 -6.64 -19.12
C THR A 188 0.09 -7.59 -18.62
N GLY A 189 0.45 -8.84 -18.30
CA GLY A 189 -0.46 -9.82 -17.69
C GLY A 189 -0.92 -9.38 -16.29
N LEU A 190 0.00 -9.02 -15.41
CA LEU A 190 -0.30 -8.54 -14.05
C LEU A 190 -1.20 -7.30 -14.08
N LYS A 191 -0.99 -6.38 -15.02
CA LYS A 191 -1.87 -5.22 -15.22
C LYS A 191 -3.31 -5.62 -15.54
N LEU A 192 -3.52 -6.61 -16.41
CA LEU A 192 -4.86 -7.10 -16.75
C LEU A 192 -5.52 -7.79 -15.56
N ILE A 193 -4.75 -8.58 -14.81
CA ILE A 193 -5.21 -9.21 -13.57
C ILE A 193 -5.62 -8.14 -12.55
N LEU A 194 -4.80 -7.12 -12.34
CA LEU A 194 -5.11 -6.00 -11.43
C LEU A 194 -6.38 -5.26 -11.85
N LEU A 195 -6.58 -5.00 -13.15
CA LEU A 195 -7.80 -4.37 -13.65
C LEU A 195 -9.04 -5.22 -13.36
N ALA A 196 -8.97 -6.53 -13.61
CA ALA A 196 -10.06 -7.46 -13.32
C ALA A 196 -10.37 -7.53 -11.82
N LEU A 197 -9.33 -7.65 -10.98
CA LEU A 197 -9.46 -7.66 -9.52
C LEU A 197 -10.00 -6.33 -8.98
N PHE A 198 -9.63 -5.20 -9.58
CA PHE A 198 -10.16 -3.89 -9.21
C PHE A 198 -11.66 -3.79 -9.50
N ILE A 199 -12.10 -4.17 -10.70
CA ILE A 199 -13.53 -4.20 -11.04
C ILE A 199 -14.30 -5.16 -10.10
N MET A 200 -13.74 -6.34 -9.84
CA MET A 200 -14.31 -7.28 -8.89
C MET A 200 -14.40 -6.68 -7.49
N SER A 201 -13.37 -5.96 -7.03
CA SER A 201 -13.37 -5.34 -5.71
C SER A 201 -14.45 -4.25 -5.56
N ILE A 202 -14.73 -3.48 -6.61
CA ILE A 202 -15.84 -2.50 -6.60
C ILE A 202 -17.16 -3.23 -6.38
N TYR A 203 -17.41 -4.31 -7.11
CA TYR A 203 -18.61 -5.12 -6.94
C TYR A 203 -18.71 -5.68 -5.51
N LEU A 204 -17.65 -6.30 -5.00
CA LEU A 204 -17.67 -6.89 -3.65
C LEU A 204 -17.90 -5.84 -2.55
N VAL A 205 -17.33 -4.64 -2.68
CA VAL A 205 -17.53 -3.54 -1.73
C VAL A 205 -18.97 -3.03 -1.76
N ILE A 206 -19.56 -2.85 -2.94
CA ILE A 206 -20.96 -2.39 -3.08
C ILE A 206 -21.93 -3.36 -2.38
N TYR A 207 -21.68 -4.67 -2.51
CA TYR A 207 -22.51 -5.71 -1.91
C TYR A 207 -22.04 -6.13 -0.51
N GLN A 208 -21.06 -5.43 0.08
CA GLN A 208 -20.51 -5.70 1.42
C GLN A 208 -20.12 -7.18 1.64
N ILE A 209 -19.51 -7.79 0.62
CA ILE A 209 -19.09 -9.19 0.66
C ILE A 209 -17.71 -9.29 1.32
N GLU A 210 -17.58 -10.10 2.38
CA GLU A 210 -16.34 -10.27 3.17
C GLU A 210 -15.11 -10.66 2.33
N LEU A 211 -15.33 -11.31 1.18
CA LEU A 211 -14.29 -11.65 0.20
C LEU A 211 -13.49 -10.41 -0.28
N ALA A 212 -14.06 -9.20 -0.21
CA ALA A 212 -13.39 -7.96 -0.59
C ALA A 212 -12.03 -7.80 0.12
N GLN A 213 -11.95 -8.09 1.42
CA GLN A 213 -10.72 -7.95 2.20
C GLN A 213 -9.62 -8.90 1.71
N SER A 214 -10.00 -10.13 1.36
CA SER A 214 -9.07 -11.13 0.81
C SER A 214 -8.56 -10.71 -0.57
N ILE A 215 -9.44 -10.15 -1.41
CA ILE A 215 -9.07 -9.61 -2.72
C ILE A 215 -8.10 -8.42 -2.58
N PHE A 216 -8.34 -7.48 -1.66
CA PHE A 216 -7.42 -6.37 -1.42
C PHE A 216 -6.04 -6.85 -0.97
N THR A 217 -5.98 -7.81 -0.06
CA THR A 217 -4.72 -8.42 0.37
C THR A 217 -3.97 -9.06 -0.81
N PHE A 218 -4.68 -9.75 -1.70
CA PHE A 218 -4.08 -10.34 -2.89
C PHE A 218 -3.57 -9.28 -3.90
N ILE A 219 -4.33 -8.18 -4.06
CA ILE A 219 -3.91 -7.04 -4.88
C ILE A 219 -2.61 -6.42 -4.32
N ASP A 220 -2.47 -6.26 -3.01
CA ASP A 220 -1.24 -5.71 -2.41
C ASP A 220 0.00 -6.55 -2.70
N VAL A 221 -0.14 -7.88 -2.70
CA VAL A 221 0.95 -8.79 -3.10
C VAL A 221 1.33 -8.57 -4.56
N ILE A 222 0.35 -8.47 -5.46
CA ILE A 222 0.60 -8.20 -6.88
C ILE A 222 1.26 -6.83 -7.07
N ASN A 223 0.80 -5.81 -6.34
CA ASN A 223 1.37 -4.47 -6.37
C ASN A 223 2.86 -4.49 -5.98
N LEU A 224 3.21 -5.20 -4.91
CA LEU A 224 4.60 -5.38 -4.49
C LEU A 224 5.43 -6.08 -5.57
N VAL A 225 4.90 -7.15 -6.19
CA VAL A 225 5.58 -7.85 -7.30
C VAL A 225 5.80 -6.91 -8.49
N CYS A 226 4.81 -6.10 -8.87
CA CYS A 226 4.92 -5.11 -9.93
C CYS A 226 6.02 -4.08 -9.64
N LEU A 227 6.08 -3.53 -8.42
CA LEU A 227 7.14 -2.59 -7.99
C LEU A 227 8.53 -3.21 -8.16
N ILE A 228 8.70 -4.46 -7.72
CA ILE A 228 9.97 -5.19 -7.83
C ILE A 228 10.37 -5.41 -9.29
N ILE A 229 9.44 -5.85 -10.13
CA ILE A 229 9.71 -6.09 -11.55
C ILE A 229 10.11 -4.78 -12.25
N VAL A 230 9.37 -3.70 -12.05
CA VAL A 230 9.69 -2.37 -12.62
C VAL A 230 11.07 -1.90 -12.13
N TYR A 231 11.36 -2.06 -10.84
CA TYR A 231 12.64 -1.68 -10.26
C TYR A 231 13.82 -2.40 -10.93
N PHE A 232 13.75 -3.72 -11.12
CA PHE A 232 14.84 -4.45 -11.77
C PHE A 232 14.97 -4.15 -13.27
N ASN A 233 13.86 -3.85 -13.95
CA ASN A 233 13.87 -3.47 -15.37
C ASN A 233 14.41 -2.06 -15.60
N THR A 234 14.28 -1.17 -14.62
CA THR A 234 14.93 0.15 -14.68
C THR A 234 16.39 0.10 -14.22
N TYR A 235 16.77 -0.85 -13.35
CA TYR A 235 18.11 -0.96 -12.77
C TYR A 235 19.20 -1.50 -13.74
N LYS A 236 18.92 -2.54 -14.53
CA LYS A 236 19.91 -3.12 -15.47
C LYS A 236 20.44 -2.10 -16.49
N MET A 237 19.75 -0.99 -16.68
CA MET A 237 20.09 0.02 -17.67
C MET A 237 21.19 0.98 -17.25
N SER A 238 21.30 1.32 -15.97
CA SER A 238 22.25 2.36 -15.57
C SER A 238 23.71 1.90 -15.69
N LYS A 239 23.98 0.68 -15.24
CA LYS A 239 25.26 -0.01 -15.42
C LYS A 239 25.68 -0.19 -16.88
N CYS A 240 24.73 -0.21 -17.82
CA CYS A 240 25.07 -0.35 -19.24
C CYS A 240 25.57 0.97 -19.83
N ILE A 241 25.11 2.10 -19.29
CA ILE A 241 25.58 3.44 -19.68
C ILE A 241 26.94 3.73 -19.03
N ASP A 242 27.14 3.34 -17.77
CA ASP A 242 28.41 3.55 -17.05
C ASP A 242 29.58 2.72 -17.63
N ASN A 243 29.31 1.65 -18.36
CA ASN A 243 30.33 0.82 -19.03
C ASN A 243 30.65 1.26 -20.48
N LEU A 244 29.98 2.31 -20.98
CA LEU A 244 30.14 2.83 -22.34
C LEU A 244 30.76 4.24 -22.39
N VAL A 245 31.13 4.80 -21.22
CA VAL A 245 31.84 6.08 -21.07
C VAL A 245 33.25 5.83 -20.55
#